data_AF-A0A7L2TV03-F1
#
_entry.id   AF-A0A7L2TV03-F1
#
_cell.length_a   1.000
_cell.length_b   1.000
_cell.length_c   1.000
_cell.angle_alpha   90.00
_cell.angle_beta   90.00
_cell.angle_gamma   90.00
#
_symmetry.space_group_name_H-M   'P 1'
#
loop_
_entity.id
_entity.type
_entity.pdbx_description
1 polymer ?
#
loop_
_entity_poly.entity_id
_entity_poly.type
_entity_poly.pdbx_seq_one_letter_code
_entity_poly.pdbx_strand_id
1 'polypeptide(L)'
;MALGRTKQKDWYEVLGAKPSDSPAELRRKYQKLALLYHPDKQEADVPAGEAEERVQRFIEIDQAWKILGNEETKKEYDLQQREDNLTKEWPLHAQIYLEDMTWDEDEQVYTLSCRCGGNYSVFKSETKDVSLVCCDTCSLVVEIL
;
A
#
# COMPACT_ATOMS: atom_id res chain seq x y z
N MET A 1 -22.25 1.67 6.42
CA MET A 1 -21.27 2.75 6.70
C MET A 1 -20.14 2.58 5.70
N ALA A 2 -20.01 3.52 4.75
CA ALA A 2 -19.06 3.44 3.65
C ALA A 2 -17.66 3.81 4.18
N LEU A 3 -16.81 2.80 4.38
CA LEU A 3 -15.44 3.01 4.82
C LEU A 3 -14.65 3.62 3.65
N GLY A 4 -14.32 4.91 3.83
CA GLY A 4 -13.45 5.65 2.94
C GLY A 4 -12.08 4.99 2.89
N ARG A 5 -11.77 4.42 1.73
CA ARG A 5 -10.45 3.91 1.35
C ARG A 5 -9.38 4.95 1.68
N THR A 6 -8.42 4.58 2.51
CA THR A 6 -7.18 5.34 2.67
C THR A 6 -6.45 5.29 1.33
N LYS A 7 -6.47 6.44 0.63
CA LYS A 7 -6.01 6.62 -0.75
C LYS A 7 -4.54 6.19 -0.92
N GLN A 8 -4.29 4.95 -1.36
CA GLN A 8 -3.31 4.80 -2.43
C GLN A 8 -3.82 5.72 -3.54
N LYS A 9 -3.03 6.74 -3.91
CA LYS A 9 -3.48 7.75 -4.88
C LYS A 9 -3.96 7.03 -6.14
N ASP A 10 -5.27 7.01 -6.34
CA ASP A 10 -5.88 6.45 -7.53
C ASP A 10 -5.45 7.33 -8.69
N TRP A 11 -4.41 6.91 -9.42
CA TRP A 11 -3.91 7.63 -10.59
C TRP A 11 -5.01 7.82 -11.63
N TYR A 12 -5.99 6.91 -11.65
CA TYR A 12 -7.23 7.04 -12.41
C TYR A 12 -8.04 8.28 -12.00
N GLU A 13 -8.26 8.50 -10.70
CA GLU A 13 -8.95 9.71 -10.20
C GLU A 13 -8.17 10.98 -10.52
N VAL A 14 -6.84 10.96 -10.42
CA VAL A 14 -5.97 12.10 -10.75
C VAL A 14 -6.10 12.52 -12.22
N LEU A 15 -6.18 11.56 -13.13
CA LEU A 15 -6.41 11.79 -14.56
C LEU A 15 -7.91 12.00 -14.92
N GLY A 16 -8.83 11.86 -13.97
CA GLY A 16 -10.27 11.83 -14.25
C GLY A 16 -10.68 10.67 -15.17
N ALA A 17 -9.91 9.58 -15.11
CA ALA A 17 -10.10 8.38 -15.91
C ALA A 17 -10.70 7.23 -15.08
N LYS A 18 -11.22 6.23 -15.78
CA LYS A 18 -11.69 4.98 -15.20
C LYS A 18 -10.68 3.87 -15.52
N PRO A 19 -10.57 2.82 -14.69
CA PRO A 19 -9.74 1.66 -15.00
C PRO A 19 -10.11 0.97 -16.32
N SER A 20 -11.38 1.08 -16.74
CA SER A 20 -11.89 0.60 -18.02
C SER A 20 -11.63 1.52 -19.22
N ASP A 21 -11.08 2.73 -19.03
CA ASP A 21 -10.75 3.63 -20.14
C ASP A 21 -9.58 3.06 -20.97
N SER A 22 -9.67 3.21 -22.29
CA SER A 22 -8.59 2.83 -23.22
C SER A 22 -7.40 3.79 -23.09
N PRO A 23 -6.16 3.35 -23.44
CA PRO A 23 -4.96 4.20 -23.40
C PRO A 23 -5.11 5.48 -24.26
N ALA A 24 -5.87 5.41 -25.35
CA ALA A 24 -6.17 6.58 -26.18
C ALA A 24 -7.01 7.64 -25.45
N GLU A 25 -7.97 7.23 -24.62
CA GLU A 25 -8.81 8.13 -23.83
C GLU A 25 -8.04 8.72 -22.64
N LEU A 26 -7.21 7.91 -21.98
CA LEU A 26 -6.25 8.37 -20.97
C LEU A 26 -5.33 9.47 -21.54
N ARG A 27 -4.81 9.28 -22.75
CA ARG A 27 -3.93 10.26 -23.43
C ARG A 27 -4.65 11.58 -23.68
N ARG A 28 -5.90 11.52 -24.13
CA ARG A 28 -6.73 12.70 -24.39
C ARG A 28 -7.03 13.47 -23.10
N LYS A 29 -7.35 12.76 -22.01
CA LYS A 29 -7.60 13.37 -20.70
C LYS A 29 -6.32 14.01 -20.14
N TYR A 30 -5.19 13.30 -20.20
CA TYR A 30 -3.88 13.82 -19.83
C TYR A 30 -3.57 15.12 -20.59
N GLN A 31 -3.70 15.12 -21.91
CA GLN A 31 -3.39 16.30 -22.72
C GLN A 31 -4.26 17.51 -22.35
N LYS A 32 -5.56 17.30 -22.07
CA LYS A 32 -6.46 18.37 -21.60
C LYS A 32 -6.03 18.92 -20.24
N LEU A 33 -5.71 18.03 -19.29
CA LEU A 33 -5.31 18.41 -17.94
C LEU A 33 -3.93 19.10 -17.95
N ALA A 34 -2.96 18.58 -18.69
CA ALA A 34 -1.63 19.18 -18.85
C ALA A 34 -1.72 20.62 -19.39
N LEU A 35 -2.65 20.89 -20.33
CA LEU A 35 -2.88 22.24 -20.86
C LEU A 35 -3.61 23.17 -19.87
N LEU A 36 -4.43 22.62 -18.96
CA LEU A 36 -5.14 23.37 -17.92
C LEU A 36 -4.22 23.77 -16.76
N TYR A 37 -3.32 22.87 -16.37
CA TYR A 37 -2.41 23.04 -15.25
C TYR A 37 -0.99 23.47 -15.67
N HIS A 38 -0.78 23.83 -16.94
CA HIS A 38 0.54 24.25 -17.43
C HIS A 38 1.00 25.55 -16.76
N PRO A 39 2.25 25.63 -16.26
CA PRO A 39 2.75 26.84 -15.58
C PRO A 39 2.80 28.08 -16.48
N ASP A 40 2.93 27.90 -17.80
CA ASP A 40 2.95 29.00 -18.79
C ASP A 40 1.61 29.76 -18.91
N LYS A 41 0.48 29.12 -18.56
CA LYS A 41 -0.83 29.77 -18.53
C LYS A 41 -1.16 30.42 -17.19
N GLN A 42 -0.22 30.43 -16.25
CA GLN A 42 -0.41 31.08 -14.96
C GLN A 42 -0.34 32.59 -15.18
N GLU A 43 -1.49 33.24 -15.04
CA GLU A 43 -1.60 34.69 -15.06
C GLU A 43 -0.69 35.22 -13.94
N ALA A 44 0.12 36.26 -14.20
CA ALA A 44 1.12 36.75 -13.25
C ALA A 44 0.55 37.29 -11.90
N ASP A 45 -0.78 37.24 -11.74
CA ASP A 45 -1.54 37.74 -10.58
C ASP A 45 -2.05 36.62 -9.64
N VAL A 46 -1.84 35.33 -9.96
CA VAL A 46 -2.23 34.26 -9.01
C VAL A 46 -1.32 34.27 -7.77
N PRO A 47 -1.90 34.18 -6.56
CA PRO A 47 -1.12 34.11 -5.33
C PRO A 47 -0.20 32.88 -5.35
N ALA A 48 1.00 33.01 -4.75
CA ALA A 48 2.04 31.99 -4.76
C ALA A 48 1.53 30.59 -4.38
N GLY A 49 0.63 30.50 -3.39
CA GLY A 49 0.03 29.23 -2.97
C GLY A 49 -0.81 28.53 -4.04
N GLU A 50 -1.52 29.28 -4.89
CA GLU A 50 -2.27 28.68 -6.01
C GLU A 50 -1.36 28.25 -7.16
N ALA A 51 -0.25 28.98 -7.37
CA ALA A 51 0.75 28.59 -8.35
C ALA A 51 1.43 27.26 -7.95
N GLU A 52 1.79 27.11 -6.68
CA GLU A 52 2.32 25.87 -6.10
C GLU A 52 1.31 24.72 -6.20
N GLU A 53 0.03 24.95 -5.88
CA GLU A 53 -0.99 23.90 -5.97
C GLU A 53 -1.19 23.42 -7.40
N ARG A 54 -1.16 24.31 -8.40
CA ARG A 54 -1.27 23.94 -9.82
C ARG A 54 -0.07 23.16 -10.30
N VAL A 55 1.14 23.55 -9.90
CA VAL A 55 2.36 22.78 -10.18
C VAL A 55 2.29 21.41 -9.54
N GLN A 56 1.85 21.32 -8.28
CA GLN A 56 1.65 20.05 -7.58
C GLN A 56 0.66 19.15 -8.32
N ARG A 57 -0.48 19.69 -8.75
CA ARG A 57 -1.47 18.96 -9.56
C ARG A 57 -0.88 18.47 -10.88
N PHE A 58 -0.11 19.30 -11.56
CA PHE A 58 0.57 18.91 -12.80
C PHE A 58 1.53 17.74 -12.58
N ILE A 59 2.33 17.78 -11.51
CA ILE A 59 3.24 16.69 -11.12
C ILE A 59 2.43 15.40 -10.88
N GLU A 60 1.31 15.48 -10.16
CA GLU A 60 0.45 14.33 -9.92
C GLU A 60 -0.14 13.75 -11.22
N ILE A 61 -0.57 14.61 -12.15
CA ILE A 61 -1.09 14.19 -13.46
C ILE A 61 0.01 13.54 -14.32
N ASP A 62 1.23 14.06 -14.32
CA ASP A 62 2.38 13.46 -15.03
C ASP A 62 2.77 12.10 -14.45
N GLN A 63 2.82 11.98 -13.13
CA GLN A 63 3.05 10.71 -12.44
C GLN A 63 1.98 9.68 -12.80
N ALA A 64 0.70 10.10 -12.76
CA ALA A 64 -0.42 9.26 -13.14
C ALA A 64 -0.29 8.78 -14.60
N TRP A 65 0.13 9.66 -15.51
CA TRP A 65 0.32 9.33 -16.92
C TRP A 65 1.52 8.40 -17.17
N LYS A 66 2.62 8.54 -16.43
CA LYS A 66 3.76 7.60 -16.52
C LYS A 66 3.35 6.17 -16.15
N ILE A 67 2.45 6.05 -15.17
CA ILE A 67 1.98 4.76 -14.66
C ILE A 67 0.87 4.18 -15.55
N LEU A 68 -0.10 5.00 -15.98
CA LEU A 68 -1.27 4.53 -16.73
C LEU A 68 -1.15 4.64 -18.26
N GLY A 69 -0.18 5.41 -18.74
CA GLY A 69 -0.02 5.73 -20.17
C GLY A 69 0.65 4.63 -20.99
N ASN A 70 1.39 3.72 -20.35
CA ASN A 70 1.92 2.53 -21.01
C ASN A 70 1.20 1.28 -20.50
N GLU A 71 0.89 0.35 -21.40
CA GLU A 71 0.18 -0.89 -21.05
C GLU A 71 1.00 -1.76 -20.11
N GLU A 72 2.32 -1.78 -20.29
CA GLU A 72 3.25 -2.52 -19.42
C GLU A 72 3.27 -1.97 -18.00
N THR A 73 3.42 -0.64 -17.84
CA THR A 73 3.42 0.00 -16.51
C THR A 73 2.05 -0.05 -15.85
N LYS A 74 0.96 0.05 -16.63
CA LYS A 74 -0.41 -0.12 -16.14
C LYS A 74 -0.60 -1.54 -15.58
N LYS A 75 -0.10 -2.55 -16.30
CA LYS A 75 -0.20 -3.96 -15.89
C LYS A 75 0.64 -4.24 -14.64
N GLU A 76 1.85 -3.69 -14.58
CA GLU A 76 2.70 -3.78 -13.39
C GLU A 76 2.05 -3.10 -12.18
N TYR A 77 1.45 -1.93 -12.37
CA TYR A 77 0.72 -1.23 -11.32
C TYR A 77 -0.50 -2.03 -10.82
N ASP A 78 -1.27 -2.65 -11.73
CA ASP A 78 -2.41 -3.51 -11.36
C ASP A 78 -1.96 -4.78 -10.63
N LEU A 79 -0.85 -5.39 -11.07
CA LEU A 79 -0.24 -6.53 -10.41
C LEU A 79 0.26 -6.16 -9.01
N GLN A 80 0.95 -5.03 -8.87
CA GLN A 80 1.47 -4.56 -7.59
C GLN A 80 0.35 -4.16 -6.63
N GLN A 81 -0.74 -3.55 -7.12
CA GLN A 81 -1.93 -3.32 -6.30
C GLN A 81 -2.53 -4.62 -5.81
N ARG A 82 -2.59 -5.65 -6.68
CA ARG A 82 -3.08 -6.97 -6.29
C ARG A 82 -2.17 -7.63 -5.26
N GLU A 83 -0.86 -7.53 -5.41
CA GLU A 83 0.11 -8.04 -4.43
C GLU A 83 0.04 -7.29 -3.10
N ASP A 84 -0.05 -5.97 -3.10
CA ASP A 84 -0.22 -5.17 -1.88
C ASP A 84 -1.55 -5.49 -1.18
N ASN A 85 -2.61 -5.71 -1.96
CA ASN A 85 -3.89 -6.17 -1.41
C ASN A 85 -3.72 -7.55 -0.77
N LEU A 86 -3.15 -8.53 -1.48
CA LEU A 86 -2.87 -9.87 -0.96
C LEU A 86 -1.96 -9.86 0.28
N THR A 87 -1.03 -8.91 0.37
CA THR A 87 -0.13 -8.75 1.53
C THR A 87 -0.88 -8.16 2.74
N LYS A 88 -1.88 -7.31 2.52
CA LYS A 88 -2.76 -6.77 3.58
C LYS A 88 -3.78 -7.79 4.10
N GLU A 89 -4.14 -8.76 3.28
CA GLU A 89 -4.94 -9.94 3.65
C GLU A 89 -4.04 -11.16 3.81
N TRP A 90 -2.88 -10.98 4.44
CA TRP A 90 -2.24 -12.11 5.09
C TRP A 90 -3.23 -12.68 6.11
N PRO A 91 -3.59 -13.97 6.05
CA PRO A 91 -4.51 -14.56 7.01
C PRO A 91 -3.80 -14.64 8.36
N LEU A 92 -3.84 -13.54 9.11
CA LEU A 92 -3.49 -13.49 10.53
C LEU A 92 -4.35 -14.54 11.22
N HIS A 93 -3.75 -15.70 11.49
CA HIS A 93 -4.51 -16.84 11.99
C HIS A 93 -4.99 -16.61 13.41
N ALA A 94 -4.25 -15.82 14.18
CA ALA A 94 -4.63 -15.27 15.47
C ALA A 94 -3.68 -14.13 15.84
N GLN A 95 -4.18 -13.16 16.59
CA GLN A 95 -3.37 -12.21 17.35
C GLN A 95 -3.26 -12.72 18.77
N ILE A 96 -2.04 -12.78 19.30
CA ILE A 96 -1.74 -13.40 20.58
C ILE A 96 -0.89 -12.42 21.37
N TYR A 97 -1.23 -12.21 22.63
CA TYR A 97 -0.43 -11.36 23.50
C TYR A 97 0.79 -12.14 23.99
N LEU A 98 1.92 -11.45 24.11
CA LEU A 98 3.15 -12.04 24.67
C LEU A 98 2.93 -12.68 26.05
N GLU A 99 1.93 -12.19 26.79
CA GLU A 99 1.50 -12.64 28.12
C GLU A 99 0.88 -14.05 28.12
N ASP A 100 0.28 -14.47 27.00
CA ASP A 100 -0.38 -15.77 26.86
C ASP A 100 0.62 -16.88 26.49
N MET A 101 1.86 -16.50 26.16
CA MET A 101 2.93 -17.43 25.81
C MET A 101 3.66 -17.97 27.04
N THR A 102 4.15 -19.19 26.93
CA THR A 102 4.94 -19.82 27.99
C THR A 102 6.35 -19.22 27.94
N TRP A 103 6.80 -18.61 29.04
CA TRP A 103 8.13 -18.01 29.14
C TRP A 103 9.13 -18.99 29.76
N ASP A 104 10.22 -19.24 29.05
CA ASP A 104 11.37 -20.00 29.55
C ASP A 104 12.51 -19.05 29.95
N GLU A 105 12.83 -19.04 31.25
CA GLU A 105 13.83 -18.13 31.85
C GLU A 105 15.29 -18.49 31.53
N ASP A 106 15.55 -19.76 31.20
CA ASP A 106 16.89 -20.28 30.88
C ASP A 106 17.32 -19.94 29.45
N GLU A 107 16.40 -20.09 28.49
CA GLU A 107 16.64 -19.89 27.06
C GLU A 107 16.17 -18.50 26.55
N GLN A 108 15.53 -17.71 27.42
CA GLN A 108 14.94 -16.40 27.10
C GLN A 108 13.99 -16.43 25.90
N VAL A 109 13.19 -17.50 25.80
CA VAL A 109 12.31 -17.78 24.68
C VAL A 109 10.84 -17.82 25.15
N TYR A 110 9.96 -17.24 24.35
CA TYR A 110 8.51 -17.38 24.48
C TYR A 110 8.06 -18.50 23.55
N THR A 111 7.41 -19.52 24.10
CA THR A 111 6.91 -20.67 23.35
C THR A 111 5.39 -20.75 23.44
N LEU A 112 4.75 -21.04 22.31
CA LEU A 112 3.31 -21.23 22.22
C LEU A 112 2.98 -22.51 21.46
N SER A 113 2.09 -23.33 22.00
CA SER A 113 1.63 -24.55 21.33
C SER A 113 0.62 -24.23 20.23
N CYS A 114 0.85 -24.76 19.04
CA CYS A 114 -0.06 -24.65 17.91
C CYS A 114 -1.08 -25.80 17.92
N ARG A 115 -2.29 -25.56 17.39
CA ARG A 115 -3.34 -26.60 17.24
C ARG A 115 -2.89 -27.80 16.38
N CYS A 116 -1.88 -27.64 15.53
CA CYS A 116 -1.31 -28.72 14.72
C CYS A 116 -0.36 -29.65 15.51
N GLY A 117 0.00 -29.30 16.75
CA GLY A 117 1.00 -30.01 17.55
C GLY A 117 2.44 -29.46 17.42
N GLY A 118 2.67 -28.49 16.53
CA GLY A 118 3.91 -27.71 16.49
C GLY A 118 3.96 -26.62 17.56
N ASN A 119 5.06 -25.87 17.59
CA ASN A 119 5.24 -24.72 18.47
C ASN A 119 5.63 -23.46 17.68
N TYR A 120 5.32 -22.31 18.27
CA TYR A 120 5.85 -21.01 17.89
C TYR A 120 6.89 -20.64 18.95
N SER A 121 8.09 -20.27 18.53
CA SER A 121 9.20 -19.94 19.44
C SER A 121 9.77 -18.58 19.09
N VAL A 122 9.89 -17.70 20.08
CA VAL A 122 10.30 -16.30 19.87
C VAL A 122 11.27 -15.87 20.95
N PHE A 123 12.44 -15.40 20.54
CA PHE A 123 13.42 -14.90 21.48
C PHE A 123 13.05 -13.50 21.98
N LYS A 124 13.24 -13.25 23.28
CA LYS A 124 12.99 -11.93 23.90
C LYS A 124 13.77 -10.78 23.25
N SER A 125 14.88 -11.06 22.57
CA SER A 125 15.66 -10.06 21.84
C SER A 125 14.99 -9.60 20.54
N GLU A 126 14.12 -10.42 19.95
CA GLU A 126 13.53 -10.22 18.62
C GLU A 126 12.09 -9.69 18.67
N THR A 127 11.41 -9.76 19.83
CA THR A 127 10.01 -9.35 20.02
C THR A 127 9.72 -7.86 19.75
N LYS A 128 10.76 -7.03 19.59
CA LYS A 128 10.62 -5.62 19.22
C LYS A 128 10.74 -5.35 17.72
N ASP A 129 11.30 -6.28 16.96
CA ASP A 129 11.61 -6.10 15.53
C ASP A 129 10.74 -7.03 14.66
N VAL A 130 10.35 -8.19 15.18
CA VAL A 130 9.56 -9.20 14.47
C VAL A 130 8.28 -9.52 15.25
N SER A 131 7.13 -9.05 14.74
CA SER A 131 5.80 -9.33 15.32
C SER A 131 5.11 -10.54 14.70
N LEU A 132 5.63 -11.12 13.62
CA LEU A 132 5.02 -12.22 12.88
C LEU A 132 5.83 -13.50 13.07
N VAL A 133 5.19 -14.55 13.58
CA VAL A 133 5.86 -15.81 13.96
C VAL A 133 5.16 -16.98 13.31
N CYS A 134 5.90 -17.76 12.53
CA CYS A 134 5.39 -18.96 11.89
C CYS A 134 5.57 -20.21 12.76
N CYS A 135 4.63 -21.14 12.65
CA CYS A 135 4.75 -22.43 13.33
C CYS A 135 5.78 -23.30 12.63
N ASP A 136 6.56 -24.07 13.38
CA ASP A 136 7.57 -24.99 12.83
C ASP A 136 6.94 -26.13 11.99
N THR A 137 5.69 -26.48 12.28
CA THR A 137 5.01 -27.65 11.70
C THR A 137 3.91 -27.30 10.70
N CYS A 138 3.45 -26.04 10.65
CA CYS A 138 2.43 -25.63 9.71
C CYS A 138 2.67 -24.21 9.18
N SER A 139 2.12 -23.90 8.02
CA SER A 139 2.16 -22.56 7.43
C SER A 139 1.28 -21.53 8.16
N LEU A 140 0.88 -21.81 9.41
CA LEU A 140 0.14 -20.88 10.25
C LEU A 140 1.09 -19.84 10.80
N VAL A 141 0.63 -18.61 10.86
CA VAL A 141 1.40 -17.49 11.41
C VAL A 141 0.51 -16.68 12.32
N VAL A 142 1.09 -16.32 13.45
CA VAL A 142 0.46 -15.53 14.49
C VAL A 142 1.18 -14.19 14.62
N GLU A 143 0.43 -13.16 14.95
CA GLU A 143 0.98 -11.86 15.30
C GLU A 143 1.04 -11.73 16.82
N ILE A 144 2.20 -11.32 17.33
CA ILE A 144 2.41 -11.07 18.75
C ILE A 144 2.21 -9.58 19.03
N LEU A 145 1.25 -9.28 19.92
CA LEU A 145 0.91 -7.94 20.40
C LEU A 145 1.51 -7.66 21.79
#